data_AF-A0A2E5JMS7-F1
#
_entry.id   AF-A0A2E5JMS7-F1
#
_cell.length_a   1.000
_cell.length_b   1.000
_cell.length_c   1.000
_cell.angle_alpha   90.00
_cell.angle_beta   90.00
_cell.angle_gamma   90.00
#
_symmetry.space_group_name_H-M   'P 1'
#
loop_
_entity.id
_entity.type
_entity.pdbx_description
1 polymer ?
#
loop_
_entity_poly.entity_id
_entity_poly.type
_entity_poly.pdbx_seq_one_letter_code
_entity_poly.pdbx_strand_id
1 'polypeptide(L)'
;MEDWNLIGLSVDSEISFYQSIFENTIDNSLFLFNENETYESVEYLEIGTGYWLRFSTGYEATINGNLISNLTIQLHEGWNLISGISFSISIDEIDDPDNLIIPGTLYRFNENYILSNNIIPGNGYWLRSNNNGDIILNILE
;
A
#
# COMPACT_ATOMS: atom_id res chain seq x y z
N MET A 1 -2.51 -11.13 -9.40
CA MET A 1 -2.26 -11.59 -10.79
C MET A 1 -0.94 -12.33 -10.86
N GLU A 2 -0.60 -12.97 -11.98
CA GLU A 2 0.78 -13.40 -12.21
C GLU A 2 1.71 -12.18 -12.40
N ASP A 3 3.01 -12.38 -12.23
CA ASP A 3 4.05 -11.36 -12.28
C ASP A 3 3.93 -10.30 -11.16
N TRP A 4 4.39 -9.07 -11.40
CA TRP A 4 4.46 -7.99 -10.42
C TRP A 4 3.09 -7.42 -10.04
N ASN A 5 2.85 -7.30 -8.73
CA ASN A 5 1.65 -6.72 -8.16
C ASN A 5 2.02 -5.69 -7.10
N LEU A 6 1.19 -4.65 -6.96
CA LEU A 6 1.24 -3.74 -5.82
C LEU A 6 0.27 -4.18 -4.74
N ILE A 7 0.80 -4.51 -3.58
CA ILE A 7 0.04 -5.07 -2.45
C ILE A 7 0.32 -4.30 -1.16
N GLY A 8 -0.49 -4.54 -0.14
CA GLY A 8 -0.20 -4.11 1.22
C GLY A 8 -1.14 -4.75 2.23
N LEU A 9 -0.89 -4.52 3.52
CA LEU A 9 -1.78 -4.98 4.57
C LEU A 9 -2.94 -4.00 4.74
N SER A 10 -4.12 -4.54 5.00
CA SER A 10 -5.33 -3.79 5.34
C SER A 10 -6.00 -4.24 6.61
N VAL A 11 -5.38 -5.15 7.35
CA VAL A 11 -5.81 -5.61 8.69
C VAL A 11 -4.58 -5.73 9.57
N ASP A 12 -4.77 -5.57 10.87
CA ASP A 12 -3.72 -5.83 11.85
C ASP A 12 -3.68 -7.35 12.11
N SER A 13 -2.72 -8.01 11.48
CA SER A 13 -2.54 -9.46 11.45
C SER A 13 -1.33 -9.86 12.28
N GLU A 14 -1.44 -10.96 13.03
CA GLU A 14 -0.29 -11.55 13.76
C GLU A 14 0.78 -12.13 12.83
N ILE A 15 0.45 -12.32 11.55
CA ILE A 15 1.34 -12.80 10.50
C ILE A 15 1.63 -11.65 9.54
N SER A 16 2.91 -11.32 9.38
CA SER A 16 3.40 -10.31 8.43
C SER A 16 4.43 -10.86 7.43
N PHE A 17 4.92 -12.09 7.61
CA PHE A 17 5.85 -12.73 6.67
C PHE A 17 5.14 -13.03 5.35
N TYR A 18 5.64 -12.48 4.23
CA TYR A 18 4.87 -12.50 2.97
C TYR A 18 4.56 -13.89 2.44
N GLN A 19 5.47 -14.86 2.57
CA GLN A 19 5.23 -16.22 2.08
C GLN A 19 4.26 -17.02 2.96
N SER A 20 3.99 -16.57 4.20
CA SER A 20 2.93 -17.13 5.03
C SER A 20 1.55 -16.58 4.66
N ILE A 21 1.49 -15.42 3.99
CA ILE A 21 0.25 -14.74 3.60
C ILE A 21 -0.12 -15.06 2.15
N PHE A 22 0.88 -15.02 1.27
CA PHE A 22 0.73 -15.08 -0.18
C PHE A 22 1.37 -16.37 -0.73
N GLU A 23 0.55 -17.21 -1.34
CA GLU A 23 1.03 -18.40 -2.04
C GLU A 23 1.56 -18.02 -3.44
N ASN A 24 2.31 -18.93 -4.06
CA ASN A 24 2.84 -18.80 -5.42
C ASN A 24 3.77 -17.60 -5.65
N THR A 25 4.30 -16.99 -4.58
CA THR A 25 5.26 -15.88 -4.66
C THR A 25 6.62 -16.36 -5.17
N ILE A 26 7.37 -15.45 -5.79
CA ILE A 26 8.77 -15.68 -6.14
C ILE A 26 9.64 -15.34 -4.92
N ASP A 27 10.58 -16.21 -4.56
CA ASP A 27 11.52 -15.95 -3.46
C ASP A 27 12.28 -14.64 -3.66
N ASN A 28 12.45 -13.87 -2.58
CA ASN A 28 13.17 -12.59 -2.57
C ASN A 28 12.57 -11.55 -3.54
N SER A 29 11.24 -11.55 -3.70
CA SER A 29 10.54 -10.63 -4.60
C SER A 29 9.66 -9.59 -3.91
N LEU A 30 9.67 -9.53 -2.57
CA LEU A 30 9.00 -8.47 -1.83
C LEU A 30 9.92 -7.25 -1.74
N PHE A 31 9.52 -6.14 -2.34
CA PHE A 31 10.28 -4.89 -2.35
C PHE A 31 9.44 -3.72 -1.84
N LEU A 32 9.99 -2.95 -0.91
CA LEU A 32 9.48 -1.62 -0.56
C LEU A 32 10.20 -0.54 -1.37
N PHE A 33 9.58 0.63 -1.52
CA PHE A 33 10.20 1.83 -2.04
C PHE A 33 10.47 2.79 -0.89
N ASN A 34 11.75 3.04 -0.61
CA ASN A 34 12.17 3.82 0.56
C ASN A 34 12.28 5.32 0.27
N GLU A 35 12.50 6.10 1.32
CA GLU A 35 12.64 7.55 1.32
C GLU A 35 13.84 8.07 0.52
N ASN A 36 14.79 7.20 0.17
CA ASN A 36 15.94 7.51 -0.69
C ASN A 36 15.64 7.26 -2.18
N GLU A 37 14.37 7.05 -2.54
CA GLU A 37 13.90 6.72 -3.89
C GLU A 37 14.49 5.42 -4.46
N THR A 38 14.74 4.43 -3.60
CA THR A 38 15.31 3.13 -4.00
C THR A 38 14.45 1.96 -3.56
N TYR A 39 14.61 0.82 -4.24
CA TYR A 39 13.96 -0.43 -3.86
C TYR A 39 14.82 -1.23 -2.90
N GLU A 40 14.20 -1.68 -1.82
CA GLU A 40 14.83 -2.55 -0.81
C GLU A 40 14.04 -3.85 -0.67
N SER A 41 14.77 -4.98 -0.71
CA SER A 41 14.18 -6.30 -0.50
C SER A 41 13.91 -6.50 0.98
N VAL A 42 12.69 -6.94 1.32
CA VAL A 42 12.28 -7.23 2.69
C VAL A 42 11.52 -8.54 2.77
N GLU A 43 11.20 -8.99 3.98
CA GLU A 43 10.49 -10.26 4.21
C GLU A 43 9.14 -10.07 4.93
N TYR A 44 8.92 -8.92 5.55
CA TYR A 44 7.75 -8.66 6.37
C TYR A 44 7.03 -7.43 5.85
N LEU A 45 5.70 -7.52 5.79
CA LEU A 45 4.85 -6.38 5.47
C LEU A 45 4.56 -5.56 6.73
N GLU A 46 4.49 -4.25 6.54
CA GLU A 46 4.10 -3.28 7.55
C GLU A 46 2.79 -2.60 7.12
N ILE A 47 1.98 -2.22 8.11
CA ILE A 47 0.71 -1.53 7.88
C ILE A 47 1.00 -0.13 7.29
N GLY A 48 0.25 0.25 6.26
CA GLY A 48 0.37 1.56 5.60
C GLY A 48 1.42 1.60 4.49
N THR A 49 2.32 0.61 4.45
CA THR A 49 3.35 0.49 3.41
C THR A 49 2.83 -0.35 2.25
N GLY A 50 3.01 0.16 1.03
CA GLY A 50 2.79 -0.59 -0.19
C GLY A 50 4.07 -1.30 -0.64
N TYR A 51 3.92 -2.45 -1.28
CA TYR A 51 5.04 -3.27 -1.74
C TYR A 51 4.83 -3.75 -3.17
N TRP A 52 5.93 -3.90 -3.88
CA TRP A 52 5.98 -4.80 -5.03
C TRP A 52 6.14 -6.23 -4.53
N LEU A 53 5.32 -7.13 -5.06
CA LEU A 53 5.49 -8.57 -4.88
C LEU A 53 5.27 -9.29 -6.20
N ARG A 54 6.14 -10.25 -6.51
CA ARG A 54 6.04 -11.03 -7.75
C ARG A 54 5.45 -12.40 -7.50
N PHE A 55 4.49 -12.77 -8.34
CA PHE A 55 3.83 -14.06 -8.29
C PHE A 55 4.17 -14.88 -9.54
N SER A 56 4.35 -16.19 -9.36
CA SER A 56 4.46 -17.15 -10.46
C SER A 56 3.12 -17.42 -11.15
N THR A 57 2.02 -17.30 -10.40
CA THR A 57 0.64 -17.44 -10.87
C THR A 57 -0.27 -16.55 -10.03
N GLY A 58 -1.40 -16.11 -10.59
CA GLY A 58 -2.35 -15.27 -9.85
C GLY A 58 -2.85 -15.91 -8.56
N TYR A 59 -2.87 -15.13 -7.48
CA TYR A 59 -3.35 -15.55 -6.17
C TYR A 59 -4.21 -14.45 -5.54
N GLU A 60 -5.24 -14.85 -4.80
CA GLU A 60 -6.06 -13.99 -3.95
C GLU A 60 -5.88 -14.45 -2.51
N ALA A 61 -5.29 -13.58 -1.68
CA ALA A 61 -5.06 -13.88 -0.28
C ALA A 61 -6.28 -13.51 0.57
N THR A 62 -6.60 -14.34 1.56
CA THR A 62 -7.48 -13.96 2.68
C THR A 62 -6.63 -13.77 3.92
N ILE A 63 -6.58 -12.54 4.43
CA ILE A 63 -5.79 -12.18 5.61
C ILE A 63 -6.75 -11.97 6.78
N ASN A 64 -6.59 -12.75 7.85
CA ASN A 64 -7.35 -12.58 9.08
C ASN A 64 -6.61 -11.64 10.02
N GLY A 65 -7.32 -10.70 10.62
CA GLY A 65 -6.76 -9.73 11.55
C GLY A 65 -7.83 -8.81 12.11
N ASN A 66 -7.40 -7.89 12.97
CA ASN A 66 -8.29 -6.84 13.48
C ASN A 66 -8.50 -5.77 12.42
N LEU A 67 -9.71 -5.22 12.38
CA LEU A 67 -10.02 -4.12 11.46
C LEU A 67 -9.26 -2.86 11.87
N ILE A 68 -8.68 -2.20 10.87
CA ILE A 68 -8.05 -0.90 10.96
C ILE A 68 -9.06 0.11 10.41
N SER A 69 -9.55 1.01 11.25
CA SER A 69 -10.43 2.13 10.86
C SER A 69 -9.72 3.47 10.84
N ASN A 70 -8.52 3.56 11.44
CA ASN A 70 -7.71 4.77 11.51
C ASN A 70 -6.22 4.41 11.35
N LEU A 71 -5.51 5.12 10.48
CA LEU A 71 -4.09 4.96 10.24
C LEU A 71 -3.44 6.28 9.85
N THR A 72 -2.33 6.62 10.51
CA THR A 72 -1.43 7.71 10.10
C THR A 72 -0.33 7.15 9.21
N ILE A 73 -0.14 7.75 8.04
CA ILE A 73 0.90 7.38 7.08
C ILE A 73 1.84 8.58 6.90
N GLN A 74 3.13 8.35 7.10
CA GLN A 74 4.15 9.34 6.77
C GLN A 74 4.42 9.32 5.26
N LEU A 75 4.32 10.48 4.64
CA LEU A 75 4.73 10.72 3.26
C LEU A 75 6.09 11.43 3.23
N HIS A 76 6.87 11.08 2.22
CA HIS A 76 8.10 11.76 1.82
C HIS A 76 7.86 12.58 0.56
N GLU A 77 8.57 13.69 0.38
CA GLU A 77 8.57 14.46 -0.85
C GLU A 77 8.87 13.53 -2.04
N GLY A 78 8.07 13.64 -3.11
CA GLY A 78 8.19 12.74 -4.26
C GLY A 78 7.22 11.57 -4.20
N TRP A 79 7.64 10.41 -4.69
CA TRP A 79 6.79 9.23 -4.81
C TRP A 79 6.80 8.40 -3.53
N ASN A 80 5.62 7.96 -3.10
CA ASN A 80 5.43 7.07 -1.96
C ASN A 80 4.66 5.85 -2.42
N LEU A 81 5.04 4.68 -1.90
CA LEU A 81 4.30 3.45 -2.11
C LEU A 81 3.56 3.09 -0.83
N ILE A 82 2.24 3.27 -0.82
CA ILE A 82 1.39 3.18 0.37
C ILE A 82 0.33 2.08 0.25
N SER A 83 -0.25 1.68 1.38
CA SER A 83 -1.43 0.81 1.44
C SER A 83 -2.51 1.39 2.36
N GLY A 84 -3.75 0.93 2.18
CA GLY A 84 -4.91 1.43 2.92
C GLY A 84 -5.26 0.68 4.20
N ILE A 85 -6.36 1.12 4.79
CA ILE A 85 -7.01 0.52 5.97
C ILE A 85 -8.00 -0.59 5.56
N SER A 86 -8.80 -1.11 6.51
CA SER A 86 -9.70 -2.26 6.26
C SER A 86 -10.91 -1.96 5.39
N PHE A 87 -11.11 -0.71 4.99
CA PHE A 87 -12.23 -0.31 4.14
C PHE A 87 -11.74 0.61 3.03
N SER A 88 -12.55 0.69 1.96
CA SER A 88 -12.28 1.60 0.86
C SER A 88 -12.45 3.05 1.33
N ILE A 89 -11.43 3.88 1.07
CA ILE A 89 -11.46 5.32 1.35
C ILE A 89 -11.19 6.11 0.07
N SER A 90 -11.95 7.19 -0.15
CA SER A 90 -11.66 8.12 -1.25
C SER A 90 -10.41 8.93 -0.94
N ILE A 91 -9.60 9.24 -1.96
CA ILE A 91 -8.45 10.15 -1.80
C ILE A 91 -8.88 11.54 -1.27
N ASP A 92 -10.11 11.96 -1.59
CA ASP A 92 -10.70 13.22 -1.16
C ASP A 92 -11.18 13.20 0.31
N GLU A 93 -11.23 12.02 0.94
CA GLU A 93 -11.63 11.82 2.34
C GLU A 93 -10.41 11.66 3.28
N ILE A 94 -9.20 11.62 2.73
CA ILE A 94 -7.97 11.58 3.53
C ILE A 94 -7.77 12.95 4.19
N ASP A 95 -7.48 12.93 5.49
CA ASP A 95 -7.08 14.14 6.21
C ASP A 95 -5.61 14.44 5.88
N ASP A 96 -5.40 15.55 5.18
CA ASP A 96 -4.12 16.06 4.70
C ASP A 96 -3.99 17.55 5.08
N PRO A 97 -3.70 17.85 6.36
CA PRO A 97 -3.74 19.22 6.88
C PRO A 97 -2.70 20.14 6.23
N ASP A 98 -1.59 19.58 5.74
CA ASP A 98 -0.48 20.30 5.14
C ASP A 98 -0.58 20.37 3.59
N ASN A 99 -1.65 19.82 3.01
CA ASN A 99 -1.87 19.73 1.55
C ASN A 99 -0.68 19.09 0.82
N LEU A 100 -0.20 17.97 1.37
CA LEU A 100 0.91 17.17 0.89
C LEU A 100 0.60 16.48 -0.44
N ILE A 101 -0.61 15.90 -0.56
CA ILE A 101 -1.01 15.07 -1.68
C ILE A 101 -1.12 15.89 -2.96
N ILE A 102 -0.40 15.47 -4.00
CA ILE A 102 -0.54 16.05 -5.34
C ILE A 102 -1.76 15.41 -6.03
N PRO A 103 -2.80 16.17 -6.40
CA PRO A 103 -4.00 15.61 -7.04
C PRO A 103 -3.69 14.85 -8.34
N GLY A 104 -4.43 13.78 -8.60
CA GLY A 104 -4.26 12.96 -9.82
C GLY A 104 -2.99 12.10 -9.83
N THR A 105 -2.43 11.80 -8.65
CA THR A 105 -1.21 10.98 -8.52
C THR A 105 -1.41 9.64 -7.83
N LEU A 106 -2.64 9.28 -7.46
CA LEU A 106 -2.94 7.96 -6.90
C LEU A 106 -3.03 6.91 -8.02
N TYR A 107 -2.03 6.03 -8.13
CA TYR A 107 -1.99 4.98 -9.14
C TYR A 107 -1.91 3.59 -8.51
N ARG A 108 -2.77 2.69 -8.98
CA ARG A 108 -2.61 1.24 -8.77
C ARG A 108 -1.92 0.62 -9.97
N PHE A 109 -1.45 -0.62 -9.80
CA PHE A 109 -0.90 -1.41 -10.89
C PHE A 109 -1.78 -2.60 -11.23
N ASN A 110 -2.12 -2.77 -12.51
CA ASN A 110 -2.86 -3.89 -13.06
C ASN A 110 -2.45 -4.08 -14.52
N GLU A 111 -1.32 -4.77 -14.75
CA GLU A 111 -0.58 -4.85 -16.03
C GLU A 111 0.02 -3.51 -16.51
N ASN A 112 -0.67 -2.40 -16.23
CA ASN A 112 -0.23 -1.03 -16.41
C ASN A 112 -0.59 -0.17 -15.19
N TYR A 113 -0.07 1.05 -15.15
CA TYR A 113 -0.48 2.04 -14.16
C TYR A 113 -1.88 2.55 -14.49
N ILE A 114 -2.77 2.48 -13.50
CA ILE A 114 -4.16 2.92 -13.61
C ILE A 114 -4.41 3.95 -12.52
N LEU A 115 -4.86 5.14 -12.93
CA LEU A 115 -5.28 6.17 -12.00
C LEU A 115 -6.47 5.66 -11.17
N SER A 116 -6.39 5.86 -9.86
CA SER A 116 -7.45 5.55 -8.90
C SER A 116 -7.88 6.81 -8.16
N ASN A 117 -9.11 6.81 -7.68
CA ASN A 117 -9.60 7.82 -6.73
C ASN A 117 -9.86 7.21 -5.35
N ASN A 118 -9.69 5.89 -5.20
CA ASN A 118 -9.94 5.18 -3.96
C ASN A 118 -8.77 4.28 -3.61
N ILE A 119 -8.49 4.18 -2.31
CA ILE A 119 -7.57 3.20 -1.74
C ILE A 119 -8.43 2.01 -1.28
N ILE A 120 -8.39 0.92 -2.05
CA ILE A 120 -9.09 -0.33 -1.77
C ILE A 120 -8.21 -1.25 -0.88
N PRO A 121 -8.78 -1.90 0.16
CA PRO A 121 -8.05 -2.82 1.05
C PRO A 121 -7.23 -3.88 0.30
N GLY A 122 -6.05 -4.21 0.83
CA GLY A 122 -5.13 -5.23 0.31
C GLY A 122 -4.24 -4.80 -0.87
N ASN A 123 -4.54 -3.66 -1.49
CA ASN A 123 -3.79 -3.14 -2.63
C ASN A 123 -2.74 -2.11 -2.22
N GLY A 124 -1.63 -2.06 -2.96
CA GLY A 124 -0.64 -0.99 -2.90
C GLY A 124 -0.91 0.10 -3.94
N TYR A 125 -0.54 1.34 -3.62
CA TYR A 125 -0.72 2.50 -4.48
C TYR A 125 0.50 3.40 -4.48
N TRP A 126 0.86 3.88 -5.65
CA TRP A 126 1.73 5.05 -5.77
C TRP A 126 0.94 6.30 -5.46
N LEU A 127 1.51 7.19 -4.66
CA LEU A 127 0.97 8.50 -4.35
C LEU A 127 2.12 9.51 -4.33
N ARG A 128 1.93 10.69 -4.93
CA ARG A 128 2.97 11.72 -4.94
C ARG A 128 2.68 12.80 -3.91
N SER A 129 3.69 13.13 -3.12
CA SER A 129 3.67 14.22 -2.16
C SER A 129 4.53 15.39 -2.61
N ASN A 130 4.14 16.62 -2.25
CA ASN A 130 4.92 17.83 -2.49
C ASN A 130 5.95 18.14 -1.37
N ASN A 131 5.88 17.44 -0.24
CA ASN A 131 6.77 17.61 0.91
C ASN A 131 6.71 16.40 1.85
N ASN A 132 7.56 16.36 2.88
CA ASN A 132 7.46 15.40 3.96
C ASN A 132 6.33 15.80 4.94
N GLY A 133 5.58 14.84 5.44
CA GLY A 133 4.56 15.07 6.47
C GLY A 133 3.62 13.87 6.61
N ASP A 134 2.56 14.01 7.40
CA ASP A 134 1.66 12.92 7.73
C ASP A 134 0.28 13.14 7.09
N ILE A 135 -0.32 12.05 6.62
CA ILE A 135 -1.73 11.98 6.24
C ILE A 135 -2.45 10.98 7.14
N ILE A 136 -3.76 11.17 7.32
CA ILE A 136 -4.58 10.28 8.16
C ILE A 136 -5.72 9.69 7.33
N LEU A 137 -5.72 8.36 7.22
CA LEU A 137 -6.83 7.59 6.69
C LEU A 137 -7.74 7.23 7.86
N ASN A 138 -8.96 7.76 7.88
CA ASN A 138 -9.89 7.51 8.97
C ASN A 138 -11.31 7.36 8.46
N ILE A 139 -12.05 6.42 9.03
CA ILE A 139 -13.48 6.27 8.80
C ILE A 139 -14.16 6.60 10.12
N LEU A 140 -14.90 7.70 10.10
CA LEU A 140 -15.77 8.07 11.22
C LEU A 140 -16.85 6.98 11.34
N GLU A 141 -16.88 6.29 12.48
CA GLU A 141 -18.02 5.44 12.87
C GLU A 141 -19.28 6.27 13.14
#